data_AF-A0A4Q3EU30-F1
#
_entry.id   AF-A0A4Q3EU30-F1
#
_cell.length_a   1.000
_cell.length_b   1.000
_cell.length_c   1.000
_cell.angle_alpha   90.00
_cell.angle_beta   90.00
_cell.angle_gamma   90.00
#
_symmetry.space_group_name_H-M   'P 1'
#
loop_
_entity.id
_entity.type
_entity.pdbx_description
1 polymer ?
#
loop_
_entity_poly.entity_id
_entity_poly.type
_entity_poly.pdbx_seq_one_letter_code
_entity_poly.pdbx_strand_id
1 'polypeptide(L)' 'INPENGLVEVVELKNHPFFIGSQFHPELKSTVANPHPLFVNFVAASMAYAKKKQTAI' A
#
# COMPACT_ATOMS: atom_id res chain seq x y z
N ILE A 1 12.27 -10.30 -4.79
CA ILE A 1 12.96 -11.38 -4.05
C ILE A 1 14.22 -10.74 -3.48
N ASN A 2 14.39 -10.77 -2.16
CA ASN A 2 15.56 -10.23 -1.51
C ASN A 2 16.79 -11.06 -1.97
N PRO A 3 17.84 -10.41 -2.51
CA PRO A 3 18.99 -11.08 -3.09
C PRO A 3 19.90 -11.79 -2.07
N GLU A 4 19.77 -11.49 -0.77
CA GLU A 4 20.59 -12.09 0.28
C GLU A 4 19.99 -13.39 0.85
N ASN A 5 18.66 -13.46 0.98
CA ASN A 5 17.97 -14.58 1.63
C ASN A 5 16.93 -15.29 0.73
N GLY A 6 16.71 -14.80 -0.50
CA GLY A 6 15.76 -15.38 -1.44
C GLY A 6 14.29 -15.21 -1.05
N LEU A 7 13.97 -14.36 -0.06
CA LEU A 7 12.60 -14.19 0.44
C LEU A 7 11.81 -13.16 -0.36
N VAL A 8 10.50 -13.36 -0.44
CA VAL A 8 9.57 -12.36 -0.99
C VAL A 8 9.18 -11.41 0.13
N GLU A 9 9.60 -10.15 0.00
CA GLU A 9 9.34 -9.13 1.03
C GLU A 9 8.06 -8.32 0.77
N VAL A 10 7.70 -8.16 -0.51
CA VAL A 10 6.53 -7.40 -0.94
C VAL A 10 5.86 -8.11 -2.11
N VAL A 11 4.52 -8.12 -2.10
CA VAL A 11 3.68 -8.63 -3.19
C VAL A 11 2.66 -7.57 -3.61
N GLU A 12 2.38 -7.49 -4.91
CA GLU A 12 1.37 -6.61 -5.48
C GLU A 12 0.46 -7.38 -6.44
N LEU A 13 -0.81 -6.98 -6.52
CA LEU A 13 -1.79 -7.62 -7.40
C LEU A 13 -2.14 -6.69 -8.57
N LYS A 14 -1.75 -7.09 -9.79
CA LYS A 14 -1.86 -6.27 -11.02
C LYS A 14 -3.28 -5.78 -11.35
N ASN A 15 -4.31 -6.53 -10.97
CA ASN A 15 -5.71 -6.23 -11.32
C ASN A 15 -6.51 -5.62 -10.15
N HIS A 16 -5.83 -5.13 -9.12
CA HIS A 16 -6.46 -4.48 -7.98
C HIS A 16 -6.05 -3.00 -7.93
N PRO A 17 -6.97 -2.06 -7.66
CA PRO A 17 -6.67 -0.62 -7.68
C PRO A 17 -5.55 -0.21 -6.71
N PHE A 18 -5.42 -0.94 -5.60
CA PHE A 18 -4.28 -0.83 -4.68
C PHE A 18 -4.19 -2.09 -3.83
N PHE A 19 -3.18 -2.91 -4.04
CA PHE A 19 -2.93 -4.11 -3.21
C PHE A 19 -1.42 -4.24 -3.00
N ILE A 20 -1.01 -4.16 -1.74
CA ILE A 20 0.37 -4.33 -1.31
C ILE A 20 0.35 -5.22 -0.07
N GLY A 21 1.00 -6.38 -0.14
CA GLY A 21 1.31 -7.21 1.02
C GLY A 21 2.80 -7.12 1.33
N SER A 22 3.16 -6.87 2.59
CA SER A 22 4.55 -6.78 3.03
C SER A 22 4.81 -7.74 4.19
N GLN A 23 6.01 -8.32 4.25
CA GLN A 23 6.46 -9.12 5.39
C GLN A 23 6.97 -8.26 6.56
N PHE A 24 7.43 -7.03 6.30
CA PHE A 24 7.94 -6.13 7.33
C PHE A 24 6.80 -5.31 7.98
N HIS A 25 7.10 -4.66 9.12
CA HIS A 25 6.14 -3.87 9.91
C HIS A 25 6.32 -2.36 9.64
N PRO A 26 5.76 -1.79 8.55
CA PRO A 26 5.88 -0.37 8.23
C PRO A 26 5.23 0.53 9.28
N GLU A 27 4.30 0.02 10.09
CA GLU A 27 3.66 0.76 11.18
C GLU A 27 4.66 1.23 12.23
N LEU A 28 5.69 0.44 12.52
CA LEU A 28 6.70 0.79 13.53
C LEU A 28 7.60 1.95 13.09
N LYS A 29 7.69 2.19 11.77
CA LYS A 29 8.46 3.29 11.17
C LYS A 29 7.60 4.51 10.82
N SER A 30 6.28 4.40 10.95
CA SER A 30 5.35 5.49 10.66
C SER A 30 5.19 6.39 11.88
N THR A 31 5.41 7.69 11.71
CA THR A 31 5.18 8.68 12.77
C THR A 31 4.20 9.75 12.30
N VAL A 32 3.68 10.57 13.22
CA VAL A 32 2.74 11.65 12.87
C VAL A 32 3.41 12.68 11.94
N ALA A 33 4.67 13.03 12.20
CA ALA A 33 5.42 13.99 11.39
C ALA A 33 5.92 13.40 10.06
N ASN A 34 6.16 12.09 10.03
CA ASN A 34 6.61 11.38 8.85
C ASN A 34 5.81 10.08 8.68
N PRO A 35 4.60 10.15 8.10
CA PRO A 35 3.78 8.97 7.87
C PRO A 35 4.42 8.08 6.80
N HIS A 36 4.39 6.76 7.01
CA HIS A 36 5.00 5.84 6.06
C HIS A 36 4.27 5.90 4.71
N PRO A 37 5.00 5.96 3.56
CA PRO A 37 4.40 6.12 2.24
C PRO A 37 3.32 5.09 1.90
N LEU A 38 3.46 3.85 2.38
CA LEU A 38 2.45 2.81 2.20
C LEU A 38 1.07 3.22 2.72
N PHE A 39 1.00 3.83 3.91
CA PHE A 39 -0.28 4.26 4.49
C PHE A 39 -0.83 5.48 3.75
N VAL A 40 0.03 6.45 3.42
CA VAL A 40 -0.38 7.66 2.68
C VAL A 40 -0.98 7.28 1.32
N ASN A 41 -0.29 6.41 0.57
CA ASN A 41 -0.75 5.96 -0.74
C ASN A 41 -1.98 5.06 -0.65
N PHE A 42 -2.12 4.24 0.40
CA PHE A 42 -3.32 3.44 0.63
C PHE A 42 -4.56 4.33 0.84
N VAL A 43 -4.44 5.39 1.65
CA VAL A 43 -5.54 6.34 1.87
C VAL A 43 -5.88 7.10 0.58
N ALA A 44 -4.86 7.58 -0.14
CA ALA A 44 -5.06 8.27 -1.42
C ALA A 44 -5.78 7.38 -2.45
N ALA A 45 -5.36 6.12 -2.58
CA ALA A 45 -6.02 5.17 -3.48
C ALA A 45 -7.45 4.84 -3.04
N SER A 46 -7.69 4.72 -1.73
CA SER A 46 -9.04 4.52 -1.17
C SER A 46 -9.97 5.70 -1.50
N MET A 47 -9.47 6.94 -1.37
CA MET A 47 -10.20 8.14 -1.76
C MET A 47 -10.51 8.18 -3.25
N ALA A 48 -9.53 7.86 -4.10
CA ALA A 48 -9.71 7.81 -5.54
C ALA A 48 -10.76 6.76 -5.93
N TYR A 49 -10.73 5.58 -5.29
CA TYR A 49 -11.72 4.53 -5.49
C TYR A 49 -13.12 4.97 -5.06
N ALA A 50 -13.25 5.59 -3.88
CA ALA A 50 -14.52 6.12 -3.38
C ALA A 50 -15.13 7.16 -4.34
N LYS A 51 -14.31 8.09 -4.86
CA LYS A 51 -14.74 9.08 -5.84
C LYS A 51 -15.21 8.42 -7.14
N LYS A 52 -14.45 7.46 -7.67
CA LYS A 52 -14.81 6.71 -8.88
C LYS A 52 -16.14 5.96 -8.71
N LYS A 53 -16.38 5.38 -7.53
CA LYS A 53 -17.65 4.69 -7.21
C LYS A 53 -18.83 5.65 -7.18
N GLN A 54 -18.64 6.88 -6.69
CA GLN A 54 -19.69 7.89 -6.62
C GLN A 54 -20.12 8.43 -8.00
N THR A 55 -19.17 8.55 -8.94
CA THR A 55 -19.46 9.02 -10.32
C THR A 55 -20.07 7.95 -11.22
N ALA A 56 -20.03 6.68 -10.80
CA ALA A 56 -20.59 5.54 -11.54
C ALA A 56 -22.07 5.25 -11.22
N ILE A 57 -22.71 6.11 -10.41
CA ILE A 57 -24.14 6.11 -10.07
C ILE A 57 -24.78 7.31 -10.76
#